data_AF-A0A359BGF5-F1
#
_entry.id   AF-A0A359BGF5-F1
#
_cell.length_a   1.000
_cell.length_b   1.000
_cell.length_c   1.000
_cell.angle_alpha   90.00
_cell.angle_beta   90.00
_cell.angle_gamma   90.00
#
_symmetry.space_group_name_H-M   'P 1'
#
loop_
_entity.id
_entity.type
_entity.pdbx_description
1 polymer ?
#
loop_
_entity_poly.entity_id
_entity_poly.type
_entity_poly.pdbx_seq_one_letter_code
_entity_poly.pdbx_strand_id
1 'polypeptide(L)' 'GLQELETGAERVQVDQKRMINCRADLNQLVPFKYEWAWTKYLDGCANHWMPQEINMTQ' A
#
# COMPACT_ATOMS: atom_id res chain seq x y z
N GLY A 1 27.31 5.55 -1.73
CA GLY A 1 26.17 4.94 -1.03
C GLY A 1 24.98 4.82 -1.94
N LEU A 2 25.18 4.19 -3.10
CA LEU A 2 24.11 3.80 -4.02
C LEU A 2 24.43 2.34 -4.33
N GLN A 3 23.79 1.43 -3.62
CA GLN A 3 23.75 0.05 -4.07
C GLN A 3 22.87 0.05 -5.32
N GLU A 4 23.42 -0.44 -6.44
CA GLU A 4 22.64 -0.71 -7.65
C GLU A 4 21.39 -1.48 -7.24
N LEU A 5 20.22 -0.99 -7.67
CA LEU A 5 18.96 -1.70 -7.49
C LEU A 5 19.06 -2.96 -8.34
N GLU A 6 19.52 -4.06 -7.73
CA GLU A 6 19.53 -5.38 -8.35
C GLU A 6 18.12 -5.64 -8.91
N THR A 7 18.05 -5.73 -10.22
CA THR A 7 16.79 -5.87 -10.95
C THR A 7 16.39 -7.34 -10.87
N GLY A 8 15.79 -7.73 -9.75
CA GLY A 8 15.44 -9.12 -9.46
C GLY A 8 15.42 -9.45 -7.97
N ALA A 9 14.85 -8.58 -7.13
CA ALA A 9 14.70 -8.87 -5.71
C ALA A 9 13.95 -10.21 -5.50
N GLU A 10 14.44 -11.03 -4.57
CA GLU A 10 13.81 -12.31 -4.24
C GLU A 10 12.33 -12.11 -3.86
N ARG A 11 11.50 -13.11 -4.14
CA ARG A 11 10.07 -13.06 -3.79
C ARG A 11 9.92 -12.93 -2.28
N VAL A 12 9.16 -11.93 -1.85
CA VAL A 12 8.86 -11.70 -0.43
C VAL A 12 7.94 -12.80 0.12
N GLN A 13 8.32 -13.37 1.27
CA GLN A 13 7.47 -14.29 2.03
C GLN A 13 6.52 -13.52 2.95
N VAL A 14 5.28 -14.00 3.08
CA VAL A 14 4.23 -13.28 3.82
C VAL A 14 4.52 -13.17 5.32
N ASP A 15 5.16 -14.18 5.90
CA ASP A 15 5.52 -14.25 7.32
C ASP A 15 6.55 -13.18 7.72
N GLN A 16 7.46 -12.82 6.82
CA GLN A 16 8.48 -11.79 7.00
C GLN A 16 7.91 -10.37 7.11
N LYS A 17 6.70 -10.11 6.57
CA LYS A 17 6.06 -8.79 6.62
C LYS A 17 5.65 -8.42 8.06
N ARG A 18 5.97 -7.21 8.52
CA ARG A 18 5.56 -6.69 9.84
C ARG A 18 5.08 -5.25 9.70
N MET A 19 4.14 -4.83 10.54
CA MET A 19 3.65 -3.45 10.56
C MET A 19 4.78 -2.43 10.87
N ILE A 20 5.71 -2.79 11.76
CA ILE A 20 6.81 -1.92 12.20
C ILE A 20 8.11 -2.73 12.18
N ASN A 21 9.23 -2.08 11.82
CA ASN A 21 10.57 -2.67 11.80
C ASN A 21 10.69 -3.95 10.96
N CYS A 22 9.98 -4.04 9.82
CA CYS A 22 10.12 -5.14 8.87
C CYS A 22 11.46 -5.08 8.12
N ARG A 23 11.95 -6.24 7.65
CA ARG A 23 13.14 -6.37 6.78
C ARG A 23 12.81 -6.90 5.38
N ALA A 24 11.56 -7.23 5.10
CA ALA A 24 11.12 -7.64 3.78
C ALA A 24 11.15 -6.45 2.81
N ASP A 25 11.30 -6.74 1.52
CA ASP A 25 11.25 -5.73 0.47
C ASP A 25 9.87 -5.05 0.43
N LEU A 26 9.84 -3.74 0.68
CA LEU A 26 8.62 -2.93 0.73
C LEU A 26 8.18 -2.44 -0.65
N ASN A 27 9.02 -2.56 -1.68
CA ASN A 27 8.67 -2.21 -3.05
C ASN A 27 7.83 -3.31 -3.73
N GLN A 28 7.73 -4.50 -3.12
CA GLN A 28 6.89 -5.60 -3.58
C GLN A 28 5.54 -5.62 -2.84
N LEU A 29 4.49 -5.15 -3.53
CA LEU A 29 3.14 -5.08 -2.96
C LEU A 29 2.61 -6.45 -2.52
N VAL A 30 2.82 -7.47 -3.36
CA VAL A 30 2.39 -8.86 -3.10
C VAL A 30 3.49 -9.68 -2.42
N PRO A 31 3.16 -10.72 -1.65
CA PRO A 31 1.81 -11.12 -1.22
C PRO A 31 1.26 -10.24 -0.09
N PHE A 32 -0.06 -10.10 0.01
CA PHE A 32 -0.69 -9.33 1.08
C PHE A 32 -0.68 -10.12 2.40
N LYS A 33 -0.21 -9.49 3.48
CA LYS A 33 -0.32 -10.02 4.86
C LYS A 33 -1.52 -9.46 5.61
N TYR A 34 -1.82 -8.18 5.40
CA TYR A 34 -2.83 -7.44 6.14
C TYR A 34 -4.01 -7.10 5.22
N GLU A 35 -4.88 -8.08 4.98
CA GLU A 35 -6.01 -7.93 4.05
C GLU A 35 -6.93 -6.77 4.45
N TRP A 36 -7.15 -6.57 5.76
CA TRP A 36 -7.94 -5.45 6.27
C TRP A 36 -7.43 -4.09 5.78
N ALA A 37 -6.11 -3.92 5.64
CA ALA A 37 -5.52 -2.66 5.20
C ALA A 37 -5.80 -2.43 3.70
N TRP A 38 -5.76 -3.51 2.92
CA TRP A 38 -6.12 -3.47 1.51
C TRP A 38 -7.60 -3.17 1.31
N THR A 39 -8.50 -3.79 2.09
CA THR A 39 -9.92 -3.45 2.08
C THR A 39 -10.13 -1.97 2.40
N LYS A 40 -9.44 -1.42 3.41
CA LYS A 40 -9.55 0.01 3.74
C LYS A 40 -9.07 0.94 2.64
N TYR A 41 -8.04 0.55 1.90
CA TYR A 41 -7.61 1.28 0.71
C TYR A 41 -8.70 1.28 -0.37
N LEU A 42 -9.28 0.13 -0.69
CA LEU A 42 -10.36 0.01 -1.66
C LEU A 42 -11.62 0.79 -1.24
N ASP A 43 -12.01 0.70 0.04
CA ASP A 43 -13.11 1.48 0.62
C ASP A 43 -12.86 2.98 0.42
N GLY A 44 -11.63 3.46 0.63
CA GLY A 44 -11.27 4.86 0.42
C GLY A 44 -11.34 5.29 -1.05
N CYS A 45 -10.83 4.47 -1.96
CA CYS A 45 -10.91 4.73 -3.40
C CYS A 45 -12.37 4.78 -3.90
N ALA A 46 -13.24 3.91 -3.39
CA ALA A 46 -14.65 3.88 -3.78
C ALA A 46 -15.46 5.09 -3.27
N ASN A 47 -14.98 5.77 -2.22
CA ASN A 47 -15.62 6.93 -1.61
C ASN A 47 -14.95 8.26 -1.98
N HIS A 48 -14.36 8.35 -3.19
CA HIS A 48 -13.80 9.59 -3.70
C HIS A 48 -14.89 10.66 -3.86
N TRP A 49 -14.64 11.85 -3.31
CA TRP A 49 -15.47 13.04 -3.52
C TRP A 49 -14.58 14.28 -3.56
N MET A 50 -15.07 15.33 -4.21
CA MET A 50 -14.41 16.63 -4.32
C MET A 50 -15.29 17.71 -3.69
N PRO A 51 -14.74 18.65 -2.90
CA PRO A 51 -15.52 19.72 -2.28
C PRO A 51 -16.34 20.58 -3.26
N GLN A 52 -15.88 20.71 -4.51
CA GLN A 52 -16.56 21.44 -5.58
C GLN A 52 -17.82 20.73 -6.09
N GLU A 53 -18.03 19.46 -5.74
CA GLU A 53 -19.24 18.70 -6.09
C GLU A 53 -20.44 19.07 -5.20
N ILE A 54 -20.22 19.80 -4.11
CA ILE A 54 -21.28 20.26 -3.21
C ILE A 54 -21.64 21.71 -3.54
N ASN A 55 -22.92 21.92 -3.87
CA ASN A 55 -23.45 23.26 -4.09
C ASN A 55 -23.54 24.01 -2.74
N MET A 56 -22.97 25.22 -2.70
CA MET A 56 -22.89 26.04 -1.49
C MET A 56 -23.98 27.13 -1.41
N THR A 57 -24.86 27.23 -2.40
CA THR A 57 -26.04 28.10 -2.37
C THR A 57 -27.21 27.36 -1.73
N GLN A 58 -28.02 28.08 -0.95
CA GLN A 58 -29.22 27.55 -0.30
C GLN A 58 -30.48 27.88 -1.09
#